data_AF-A0A1I2G6C4-F1
#
_entry.id   AF-A0A1I2G6C4-F1
#
_cell.length_a   1.000
_cell.length_b   1.000
_cell.length_c   1.000
_cell.angle_alpha   90.00
_cell.angle_beta   90.00
_cell.angle_gamma   90.00
#
_symmetry.space_group_name_H-M   'P 1'
#
loop_
_entity.id
_entity.type
_entity.pdbx_description
1 polymer ?
#
loop_
_entity_poly.entity_id
_entity_poly.type
_entity_poly.pdbx_seq_one_letter_code
_entity_poly.pdbx_strand_id
1 'polypeptide(L)'
;MQQQYAQSILPEEDLAYTVLSDLKRVTREYATAATEAACPDIRQMFTNLLSSTLKMQGELYQVMQSLNMYNPASPVLRQEIDKQLKEYQQTQQKTSQFLQQRMGGQPQGMQAGYGHMVQQQQQHNQQNSHQPYYM
;
A
#
# COMPACT_ATOMS: atom_id res chain seq x y z
N MET A 1 -16.53 22.84 -21.39
CA MET A 1 -16.50 22.31 -20.01
C MET A 1 -15.63 21.06 -20.01
N GLN A 2 -14.30 21.20 -19.93
CA GLN A 2 -13.40 20.06 -19.74
C GLN A 2 -13.38 19.74 -18.25
N GLN A 3 -13.95 18.60 -17.85
CA GLN A 3 -13.83 18.08 -16.50
C GLN A 3 -12.39 17.63 -16.29
N GLN A 4 -11.68 18.37 -15.45
CA GLN A 4 -10.36 18.06 -14.95
C GLN A 4 -10.54 16.89 -13.97
N TYR A 5 -10.45 15.65 -14.46
CA TYR A 5 -10.36 14.48 -13.60
C TYR A 5 -9.15 14.68 -12.69
N ALA A 6 -9.40 14.86 -11.39
CA ALA A 6 -8.34 14.89 -10.40
C ALA A 6 -7.55 13.59 -10.54
N GLN A 7 -6.29 13.67 -10.99
CA GLN A 7 -5.44 12.50 -11.07
C GLN A 7 -5.32 11.92 -9.66
N SER A 8 -5.73 10.66 -9.51
CA SER A 8 -5.67 9.99 -8.22
C SER A 8 -4.24 9.96 -7.70
N ILE A 9 -4.10 10.18 -6.40
CA ILE A 9 -2.83 10.15 -5.70
C ILE A 9 -2.24 8.74 -5.68
N LEU A 10 -3.09 7.72 -5.71
CA LEU A 10 -2.71 6.32 -5.60
C LEU A 10 -2.70 5.66 -6.98
N PRO A 11 -1.80 4.69 -7.22
CA PRO A 11 -1.90 3.76 -8.33
C PRO A 11 -3.29 3.14 -8.42
N GLU A 12 -3.74 2.84 -9.63
CA GLU A 12 -5.07 2.28 -9.89
C GLU A 12 -5.27 0.92 -9.18
N GLU A 13 -4.22 0.09 -9.14
CA GLU A 13 -4.21 -1.17 -8.39
C GLU A 13 -4.48 -0.95 -6.90
N ASP A 14 -3.82 0.04 -6.27
CA ASP A 14 -4.00 0.35 -4.84
C ASP A 14 -5.40 0.89 -4.54
N LEU A 15 -5.97 1.68 -5.45
CA LEU A 15 -7.37 2.13 -5.35
C LEU A 15 -8.33 0.95 -5.42
N ALA A 16 -8.13 0.05 -6.38
CA ALA A 16 -8.96 -1.13 -6.55
C ALA A 16 -8.90 -2.04 -5.31
N TYR A 17 -7.70 -2.25 -4.74
CA TYR A 17 -7.55 -2.99 -3.48
C TYR A 17 -8.20 -2.29 -2.29
N THR A 18 -8.18 -0.95 -2.24
CA THR A 18 -8.85 -0.17 -1.19
C THR A 18 -10.37 -0.41 -1.24
N VAL A 19 -10.97 -0.27 -2.43
CA VAL A 19 -12.40 -0.50 -2.64
C VAL A 19 -12.75 -1.96 -2.35
N LEU A 20 -11.97 -2.92 -2.86
CA LEU A 20 -12.20 -4.34 -2.61
C LEU A 20 -12.14 -4.70 -1.12
N SER A 21 -11.23 -4.08 -0.37
CA SER A 21 -11.09 -4.29 1.07
C SER A 21 -12.30 -3.75 1.83
N ASP A 22 -12.81 -2.58 1.45
CA ASP A 22 -14.03 -2.03 2.06
C ASP A 22 -15.27 -2.87 1.72
N LEU A 23 -15.42 -3.31 0.45
CA LEU A 23 -16.51 -4.21 0.05
C LEU A 23 -16.51 -5.52 0.87
N LYS A 24 -15.33 -6.11 1.13
CA LYS A 24 -15.20 -7.29 2.01
C LYS A 24 -15.60 -6.98 3.44
N ARG A 25 -15.26 -5.80 3.96
CA ARG A 25 -15.63 -5.36 5.31
C ARG A 25 -17.13 -5.20 5.43
N VAL A 26 -17.75 -4.38 4.57
CA VAL A 26 -19.20 -4.12 4.65
C VAL A 26 -20.04 -5.36 4.35
N THR A 27 -19.56 -6.30 3.53
CA THR A 27 -20.20 -7.60 3.33
C THR A 27 -20.34 -8.37 4.64
N ARG A 28 -19.29 -8.39 5.48
CA ARG A 28 -19.34 -9.06 6.79
C ARG A 28 -20.29 -8.35 7.74
N GLU A 29 -20.25 -7.02 7.78
CA GLU A 29 -21.14 -6.22 8.61
C GLU A 29 -22.62 -6.42 8.23
N TYR A 30 -22.95 -6.40 6.94
CA TYR A 30 -24.32 -6.66 6.45
C TYR A 30 -24.77 -8.09 6.66
N ALA A 31 -23.86 -9.07 6.57
CA ALA A 31 -24.18 -10.45 6.91
C ALA A 31 -24.57 -10.57 8.38
N THR A 32 -23.76 -10.02 9.30
CA THR A 32 -24.07 -9.98 10.73
C THR A 32 -25.41 -9.27 10.98
N ALA A 33 -25.60 -8.08 10.40
CA ALA A 33 -26.82 -7.31 10.59
C ALA A 33 -28.08 -8.01 10.04
N ALA A 34 -27.98 -8.70 8.90
CA ALA A 34 -29.08 -9.51 8.38
C ALA A 34 -29.41 -10.69 9.32
N THR A 35 -28.39 -11.35 9.88
CA THR A 35 -28.60 -12.49 10.78
C THR A 35 -29.10 -12.11 12.17
N GLU A 36 -28.71 -10.93 12.67
CA GLU A 36 -29.03 -10.48 14.03
C GLU A 36 -30.25 -9.55 14.10
N ALA A 37 -30.75 -9.04 12.98
CA ALA A 37 -31.93 -8.19 12.96
C ALA A 37 -33.20 -8.94 13.42
N ALA A 38 -33.80 -8.47 14.51
CA ALA A 38 -35.08 -8.96 15.02
C ALA A 38 -36.29 -8.54 14.15
N CYS A 39 -36.21 -7.37 13.52
CA CYS A 39 -37.26 -6.85 12.64
C CYS A 39 -37.12 -7.42 11.21
N PRO A 40 -38.17 -8.05 10.64
CA PRO A 40 -38.15 -8.59 9.28
C PRO A 40 -37.76 -7.56 8.20
N ASP A 41 -38.24 -6.33 8.31
CA ASP A 41 -37.96 -5.28 7.30
C ASP A 41 -36.48 -4.87 7.31
N ILE A 42 -35.89 -4.74 8.51
CA ILE A 42 -34.46 -4.43 8.66
C ILE A 42 -33.60 -5.59 8.17
N ARG A 43 -34.00 -6.83 8.45
CA ARG A 43 -33.34 -8.02 7.90
C ARG A 43 -33.37 -8.03 6.38
N GLN A 44 -34.52 -7.73 5.78
CA GLN A 44 -34.66 -7.67 4.33
C GLN A 44 -33.80 -6.56 3.73
N MET A 45 -33.75 -5.38 4.36
CA MET A 45 -32.88 -4.29 3.95
C MET A 45 -31.40 -4.72 3.94
N PHE A 46 -30.89 -5.32 5.02
CA PHE A 46 -29.50 -5.80 5.06
C PHE A 46 -29.24 -6.96 4.10
N THR A 47 -30.23 -7.83 3.86
CA THR A 47 -30.13 -8.89 2.85
C THR A 47 -29.97 -8.32 1.44
N ASN A 48 -30.70 -7.24 1.13
CA ASN A 48 -30.60 -6.55 -0.16
C ASN A 48 -29.25 -5.85 -0.31
N LEU A 49 -28.79 -5.14 0.74
CA LEU A 49 -27.47 -4.51 0.76
C LEU A 49 -26.36 -5.55 0.59
N LEU A 50 -26.42 -6.66 1.33
CA LEU A 50 -25.49 -7.78 1.21
C LEU A 50 -25.43 -8.31 -0.22
N SER A 51 -26.59 -8.58 -0.83
CA SER A 51 -26.67 -9.09 -2.21
C SER A 51 -26.06 -8.11 -3.21
N SER A 52 -26.35 -6.81 -3.07
CA SER A 52 -25.78 -5.76 -3.93
C SER A 52 -24.27 -5.67 -3.77
N THR A 53 -23.75 -5.71 -2.54
CA THR A 53 -22.31 -5.63 -2.27
C THR A 53 -21.56 -6.85 -2.82
N LEU A 54 -22.12 -8.06 -2.68
CA LEU A 54 -21.52 -9.27 -3.25
C LEU A 54 -21.41 -9.18 -4.78
N LYS A 55 -22.43 -8.63 -5.44
CA LYS A 55 -22.39 -8.39 -6.89
C LYS A 55 -21.27 -7.41 -7.27
N MET A 56 -21.19 -6.26 -6.60
CA MET A 56 -20.11 -5.29 -6.85
C MET A 56 -18.72 -5.89 -6.59
N GLN A 57 -18.57 -6.70 -5.54
CA GLN A 57 -17.31 -7.38 -5.25
C GLN A 57 -16.93 -8.36 -6.38
N GLY A 58 -17.89 -9.09 -6.94
CA GLY A 58 -17.67 -9.99 -8.07
C GLY A 58 -17.28 -9.26 -9.35
N GLU A 59 -17.95 -8.15 -9.66
CA GLU A 59 -17.64 -7.31 -10.83
C GLU A 59 -16.23 -6.71 -10.72
N LEU A 60 -15.90 -6.13 -9.56
CA LEU A 60 -14.56 -5.58 -9.32
C LEU A 60 -13.48 -6.67 -9.41
N TYR A 61 -13.74 -7.86 -8.86
CA TYR A 61 -12.81 -8.98 -8.96
C TYR A 61 -12.51 -9.35 -10.41
N GLN A 62 -13.54 -9.46 -11.26
CA GLN A 62 -13.37 -9.79 -12.68
C GLN A 62 -12.53 -8.73 -13.40
N VAL A 63 -12.79 -7.45 -13.14
CA VAL A 63 -12.01 -6.34 -13.71
C VAL A 63 -10.55 -6.41 -13.25
N MET A 64 -10.30 -6.50 -11.95
CA MET A 64 -8.94 -6.59 -11.41
C MET A 64 -8.18 -7.82 -11.95
N GLN A 65 -8.85 -8.96 -12.10
CA GLN A 65 -8.26 -10.15 -12.69
C GLN A 65 -7.89 -9.93 -14.16
N SER A 66 -8.78 -9.32 -14.95
CA SER A 66 -8.52 -9.04 -16.38
C SER A 66 -7.34 -8.10 -16.61
N LEU A 67 -7.06 -7.22 -15.64
CA LEU A 67 -5.95 -6.26 -15.66
C LEU A 67 -4.68 -6.79 -14.99
N ASN A 68 -4.65 -8.06 -14.56
CA ASN A 68 -3.57 -8.66 -13.77
C ASN A 68 -3.23 -7.89 -12.48
N MET A 69 -4.21 -7.18 -11.91
CA MET A 69 -4.10 -6.44 -10.64
C MET A 69 -4.45 -7.30 -9.43
N TYR A 70 -4.96 -8.52 -9.63
CA TYR A 70 -5.38 -9.40 -8.56
C TYR A 70 -4.51 -10.65 -8.46
N ASN A 71 -3.92 -10.89 -7.29
CA ASN A 71 -3.19 -12.12 -7.00
C ASN A 71 -3.99 -12.99 -6.02
N PRO A 72 -4.66 -14.06 -6.49
CA PRO A 72 -5.37 -14.97 -5.60
C PRO A 72 -4.37 -15.74 -4.72
N ALA A 73 -4.73 -15.99 -3.47
CA ALA A 73 -4.00 -16.94 -2.65
C ALA A 73 -4.03 -18.31 -3.35
N SER A 74 -2.87 -18.77 -3.81
CA SER A 74 -2.69 -20.06 -4.47
C SER A 74 -2.37 -21.15 -3.44
N PRO A 75 -2.84 -22.40 -3.64
CA PRO A 75 -2.46 -23.52 -2.79
C PRO A 75 -0.93 -23.66 -2.75
N VAL A 76 -0.41 -23.75 -1.52
CA VAL A 76 1.02 -23.53 -1.19
C VAL A 76 1.91 -24.63 -1.78
N LEU A 77 2.37 -24.42 -3.00
CA LEU A 77 3.59 -25.04 -3.53
C LEU A 77 4.78 -24.13 -3.22
N ARG A 78 5.94 -24.71 -2.93
CA ARG A 78 7.15 -23.95 -2.59
C ARG A 78 7.56 -22.95 -3.69
N GLN A 79 7.31 -23.30 -4.94
CA GLN A 79 7.49 -22.41 -6.09
C GLN A 79 6.60 -21.17 -6.03
N GLU A 80 5.39 -21.29 -5.48
CA GLU A 80 4.50 -20.15 -5.30
C GLU A 80 4.99 -19.23 -4.17
N ILE A 81 5.59 -19.79 -3.11
CA ILE A 81 6.22 -18.98 -2.05
C ILE A 81 7.36 -18.12 -2.63
N ASP A 82 8.23 -18.73 -3.44
CA ASP A 82 9.34 -18.01 -4.07
C ASP A 82 8.84 -16.91 -5.03
N LYS A 83 7.75 -17.16 -5.75
CA LYS A 83 7.09 -16.18 -6.60
C LYS A 83 6.52 -15.01 -5.78
N GLN A 84 5.77 -15.31 -4.71
CA GLN A 84 5.22 -14.30 -3.81
C GLN A 84 6.32 -13.47 -3.15
N LEU A 85 7.43 -14.09 -2.75
CA LEU A 85 8.57 -13.36 -2.17
C LEU A 85 9.17 -12.35 -3.16
N LYS A 86 9.34 -12.74 -4.43
CA LYS A 86 9.82 -11.82 -5.47
C LYS A 86 8.83 -10.70 -5.75
N GLU A 87 7.54 -11.02 -5.81
CA GLU A 87 6.47 -10.04 -5.99
C GLU A 87 6.48 -9.02 -4.85
N TYR A 88 6.59 -9.46 -3.59
CA TYR A 88 6.67 -8.56 -2.45
C TYR A 88 7.92 -7.68 -2.45
N GLN A 89 9.09 -8.22 -2.84
CA GLN A 89 10.30 -7.42 -3.00
C GLN A 89 10.11 -6.30 -4.03
N GLN A 90 9.47 -6.60 -5.17
CA GLN A 90 9.16 -5.61 -6.19
C GLN A 90 8.16 -4.57 -5.68
N THR A 91 7.12 -4.99 -4.96
CA THR A 91 6.14 -4.08 -4.36
C THR A 91 6.81 -3.12 -3.38
N GLN A 92 7.71 -3.60 -2.51
CA GLN A 92 8.46 -2.73 -1.59
C GLN A 92 9.30 -1.68 -2.31
N GLN A 93 9.93 -2.06 -3.43
CA GLN A 93 10.70 -1.12 -4.26
C GLN A 93 9.79 -0.05 -4.89
N LYS A 94 8.65 -0.46 -5.47
CA LYS A 94 7.66 0.46 -6.05
C LYS A 94 7.13 1.44 -5.01
N THR A 95 6.79 0.96 -3.82
CA THR A 95 6.32 1.81 -2.71
C THR A 95 7.39 2.83 -2.30
N SER A 96 8.65 2.40 -2.21
CA SER A 96 9.76 3.29 -1.87
C SER A 96 9.97 4.38 -2.94
N GLN A 97 9.86 4.04 -4.22
CA GLN A 97 9.92 4.99 -5.33
C GLN A 97 8.74 5.97 -5.30
N PHE A 98 7.53 5.49 -5.03
CA PHE A 98 6.35 6.32 -4.86
C PHE A 98 6.54 7.36 -3.73
N LEU A 99 7.03 6.93 -2.57
CA LEU A 99 7.33 7.84 -1.45
C LEU A 99 8.38 8.89 -1.83
N GLN A 100 9.46 8.50 -2.52
CA GLN A 100 10.50 9.44 -2.95
C GLN A 100 9.97 10.49 -3.94
N GLN A 101 9.16 10.08 -4.92
CA GLN A 101 8.54 11.00 -5.88
C GLN A 101 7.61 12.00 -5.19
N ARG A 102 6.94 11.59 -4.10
CA ARG A 102 6.00 12.44 -3.37
C ARG A 102 6.66 13.34 -2.34
N MET A 103 7.66 12.85 -1.62
CA MET A 103 8.36 13.61 -0.58
C MET A 103 9.54 14.44 -1.14
N GLY A 104 10.11 14.06 -2.28
CA GLY A 104 11.22 14.77 -2.93
C GLY A 104 10.83 16.10 -3.59
N GLY A 105 9.52 16.43 -3.66
CA GLY A 105 9.01 17.68 -4.24
C GLY A 105 8.56 18.73 -3.22
N GLN A 106 8.71 18.49 -1.91
CA GLN A 106 8.29 19.43 -0.89
C GLN A 106 9.46 20.34 -0.49
N PRO A 107 9.42 21.66 -0.76
CA PRO A 107 10.45 22.57 -0.29
C PRO A 107 10.41 22.62 1.24
N GLN A 108 11.43 22.03 1.85
CA GLN A 108 12.14 22.46 3.04
C GLN A 108 11.44 23.60 3.82
N GLY A 109 10.56 23.23 4.76
CA GLY A 109 9.84 24.24 5.53
C GLY A 109 8.71 23.76 6.43
N MET A 110 8.83 22.64 7.14
CA MET A 110 8.17 22.55 8.45
C MET A 110 8.81 21.50 9.36
N GLN A 111 9.27 22.05 10.48
CA GLN A 111 9.97 21.45 11.58
C GLN A 111 9.03 20.61 12.46
N ALA A 112 9.33 19.33 12.60
CA ALA A 112 9.01 18.51 13.77
C ALA A 112 10.14 17.48 13.86
N GLY A 113 11.20 17.64 14.65
CA GLY A 113 11.21 18.13 16.01
C GLY A 113 11.22 16.96 16.99
N TYR A 114 12.19 16.04 16.89
CA TYR A 114 12.64 15.17 17.98
C TYR A 114 14.09 14.68 17.71
N GLY A 115 15.02 15.12 18.57
CA GLY A 115 16.15 14.29 19.01
C GLY A 115 17.39 14.19 18.13
N HIS A 116 18.15 15.26 17.99
CA HIS A 116 19.59 15.18 17.70
C HIS A 116 20.37 14.97 19.01
N MET A 117 21.15 13.89 19.10
CA MET A 117 22.56 13.80 19.58
C MET A 117 22.85 12.43 20.21
N VAL A 118 23.83 11.70 19.67
CA VAL A 118 25.11 11.26 20.29
C VAL A 118 25.96 10.68 19.13
N GLN A 119 26.93 11.44 18.61
CA GLN A 119 28.38 11.31 18.83
C GLN A 119 28.98 9.97 18.33
N GLN A 120 29.63 10.00 17.16
CA GLN A 120 30.62 8.99 16.81
C GLN A 120 31.87 9.66 16.23
N GLN A 121 32.96 9.45 16.94
CA GLN A 121 34.31 9.95 16.71
C GLN A 121 35.08 8.88 15.93
N GLN A 122 35.56 9.21 14.73
CA GLN A 122 36.55 8.42 13.97
C GLN A 122 37.29 9.39 13.04
N GLN A 123 38.49 9.84 13.41
CA GLN A 123 39.79 9.22 13.12
C GLN A 123 40.06 9.17 11.61
N HIS A 124 40.73 10.22 11.10
CA HIS A 124 41.34 10.18 9.78
C HIS A 124 42.83 10.56 9.85
N ASN A 125 43.60 9.63 9.31
CA ASN A 125 45.04 9.53 9.20
C ASN A 125 45.50 10.44 8.05
N GLN A 126 46.35 11.43 8.30
CA GLN A 126 47.06 12.15 7.23
C GLN A 126 48.55 11.89 7.33
N GLN A 127 48.95 10.94 6.52
CA GLN A 127 50.30 10.69 6.05
C GLN A 127 50.66 11.82 5.07
N ASN A 128 51.53 12.73 5.46
CA ASN A 128 52.14 13.68 4.52
C ASN A 128 53.65 13.71 4.73
N SER A 129 54.31 13.15 3.73
CA SER A 129 55.62 13.46 3.15
C SER A 129 56.29 14.72 3.70
N HIS A 130 57.58 14.63 4.02
CA HIS A 130 58.69 15.54 3.64
C HIS A 130 59.87 15.31 4.60
N GLN A 131 60.89 14.58 4.14
CA GLN A 131 62.24 14.68 4.71
C GLN A 131 62.96 15.90 4.11
N PRO A 132 63.77 16.59 4.93
CA PRO A 132 65.09 17.00 4.45
C PRO A 132 66.21 16.76 5.47
N TYR A 133 67.21 16.04 4.99
CA TYR A 133 68.66 16.20 5.14
C TYR A 133 69.18 17.35 6.04
N TYR A 134 70.03 17.02 7.03
CA TYR A 134 71.21 17.80 7.44
C TYR A 134 72.31 16.86 7.93
N MET A 135 73.55 17.27 7.69
CA MET A 135 74.84 16.57 7.83
C MET A 135 75.08 15.86 9.16
#